data_AF-A0A9P0PH63-F1
#
_entry.id   AF-A0A9P0PH63-F1
#
_cell.length_a   1.000
_cell.length_b   1.000
_cell.length_c   1.000
_cell.angle_alpha   90.00
_cell.angle_beta   90.00
_cell.angle_gamma   90.00
#
_symmetry.space_group_name_H-M   'P 1'
#
loop_
_entity.id
_entity.type
_entity.pdbx_description
1 polymer ?
#
loop_
_entity_poly.entity_id
_entity_poly.type
_entity_poly.pdbx_seq_one_letter_code
_entity_poly.pdbx_strand_id
1 'polypeptide(L)'
;MAADVNTEQSAKMWIPIIINFIMSIGAYCITVKVIPSIKDKFIKANLFGIDMSKTTSDKIPEALGMVTGCTFLITMFLFIPVPFGKSLWEGGFPHNEFVELIAALLSICCMLLLGFADDVLDLLWRHKLLLPTIASLPLLMVYYVNFNSTTIIVPKPFSEYLGLSIDIGILYYIYMGMLAVFCTNAINILAGVNGLEAGQSIIIAISIIIFNLIELSGNLWKAHQFSLYFMLPYTATTLALLKYNW
;
A
#
# COMPACT_ATOMS: atom_id res chain seq x y z
N MET A 1 -20.36 24.12 22.71
CA MET A 1 -21.02 22.88 22.23
C MET A 1 -20.76 22.63 20.74
N ALA A 2 -21.19 23.47 19.78
CA ALA A 2 -20.87 23.26 18.36
C ALA A 2 -19.38 23.50 18.00
N ALA A 3 -18.73 24.47 18.66
CA ALA A 3 -17.29 24.74 18.49
C ALA A 3 -16.40 23.60 19.04
N ASP A 4 -16.82 22.96 20.13
CA ASP A 4 -16.07 21.86 20.76
C ASP A 4 -16.12 20.58 19.91
N VAL A 5 -17.28 20.27 19.32
CA VAL A 5 -17.47 19.12 18.42
C VAL A 5 -16.63 19.25 17.15
N ASN A 6 -16.57 20.44 16.54
CA ASN A 6 -15.74 20.68 15.36
C ASN A 6 -14.24 20.59 15.67
N THR A 7 -13.83 20.99 16.87
CA THR A 7 -12.43 20.94 17.32
C THR A 7 -11.99 19.49 17.57
N GLU A 8 -12.85 18.69 18.21
CA GLU A 8 -12.58 17.28 18.47
C GLU A 8 -12.53 16.43 17.18
N GLN A 9 -13.44 16.69 16.23
CA GLN A 9 -13.43 16.02 14.93
C GLN A 9 -12.18 16.38 14.12
N SER A 10 -11.79 17.66 14.12
CA SER A 10 -10.57 18.13 13.46
C SER A 10 -9.32 17.48 14.07
N ALA A 11 -9.25 17.40 15.40
CA ALA A 11 -8.16 16.72 16.10
C ALA A 11 -8.09 15.22 15.75
N LYS A 12 -9.23 14.52 15.75
CA LYS A 12 -9.32 13.10 15.36
C LYS A 12 -8.90 12.85 13.91
N MET A 13 -9.13 13.83 13.03
CA MET A 13 -8.73 13.77 11.64
C MET A 13 -7.22 13.98 11.46
N TRP A 14 -6.67 15.08 11.99
CA TRP A 14 -5.31 15.51 11.67
C TRP A 14 -4.22 14.89 12.55
N ILE A 15 -4.49 14.60 13.83
CA ILE A 15 -3.45 14.08 14.74
C ILE A 15 -2.84 12.77 14.23
N PRO A 16 -3.61 11.74 13.84
CA PRO A 16 -3.02 10.51 13.31
C PRO A 16 -2.24 10.73 12.02
N ILE A 17 -2.68 11.63 11.13
CA ILE A 17 -2.00 11.95 9.88
C ILE A 17 -0.63 12.60 10.16
N ILE A 18 -0.58 13.57 11.07
CA ILE A 18 0.67 14.27 11.44
C ILE A 18 1.66 13.29 12.08
N ILE A 19 1.21 12.45 13.01
CA ILE A 19 2.05 11.44 13.63
C ILE A 19 2.57 10.46 12.58
N ASN A 20 1.70 9.98 11.68
CA ASN A 20 2.10 9.10 10.59
C ASN A 20 3.13 9.75 9.66
N PHE A 21 2.97 11.04 9.35
CA PHE A 21 3.93 11.79 8.54
C PHE A 21 5.31 11.86 9.20
N ILE A 22 5.37 12.16 10.51
CA ILE A 22 6.63 12.17 11.27
C ILE A 22 7.26 10.76 11.29
N MET A 23 6.46 9.73 11.53
CA MET A 23 6.92 8.34 11.49
C MET A 23 7.43 7.94 10.10
N SER A 24 6.78 8.41 9.03
CA SER A 24 7.18 8.18 7.64
C SER A 24 8.53 8.82 7.32
N ILE A 25 8.80 10.04 7.82
CA ILE A 25 10.14 10.66 7.72
C ILE A 25 11.19 9.80 8.44
N GLY A 26 10.85 9.28 9.63
CA GLY A 26 11.69 8.32 10.35
C GLY A 26 11.96 7.06 9.53
N ALA A 27 10.92 6.49 8.92
CA ALA A 27 11.00 5.30 8.07
C ALA A 27 11.91 5.51 6.85
N TYR A 28 11.83 6.67 6.19
CA TYR A 28 12.75 7.05 5.12
C TYR A 28 14.20 7.07 5.62
N CYS A 29 14.46 7.79 6.73
CA CYS A 29 15.81 7.90 7.30
C CYS A 29 16.41 6.54 7.69
N ILE A 30 15.58 5.65 8.26
CA ILE A 30 15.99 4.28 8.62
C ILE A 30 16.30 3.49 7.35
N THR A 31 15.39 3.49 6.38
CA THR A 31 15.54 2.72 5.13
C THR A 31 16.80 3.14 4.37
N VAL A 32 17.07 4.45 4.30
CA VAL A 32 18.28 4.98 3.67
C VAL A 32 19.55 4.45 4.33
N LYS A 33 19.57 4.28 5.66
CA LYS A 33 20.73 3.72 6.36
C LYS A 33 20.82 2.19 6.23
N VAL A 34 19.68 1.51 6.20
CA VAL A 34 19.61 0.04 6.20
C VAL A 34 20.02 -0.54 4.85
N ILE A 35 19.54 -0.01 3.72
CA ILE A 35 19.84 -0.52 2.37
C ILE A 35 21.34 -0.77 2.14
N PRO A 36 22.25 0.20 2.33
CA PRO A 36 23.68 -0.03 2.10
C PRO A 36 24.29 -1.04 3.09
N SER A 37 23.78 -1.10 4.34
CA SER A 37 24.31 -2.00 5.38
C SER A 37 24.06 -3.49 5.11
N ILE A 38 23.08 -3.80 4.26
CA ILE A 38 22.69 -5.19 3.94
C ILE A 38 22.99 -5.58 2.49
N LYS A 39 23.39 -4.64 1.63
CA LYS A 39 23.79 -4.90 0.24
C LYS A 39 24.70 -6.13 0.12
N ASP A 40 25.77 -6.18 0.91
CA ASP A 40 26.74 -7.28 0.84
C ASP A 40 26.15 -8.62 1.28
N LYS A 41 25.14 -8.63 2.15
CA LYS A 41 24.44 -9.85 2.56
C LYS A 41 23.59 -10.42 1.43
N PHE A 42 22.91 -9.56 0.68
CA PHE A 42 22.13 -9.96 -0.49
C PHE A 42 23.04 -10.56 -1.57
N ILE A 43 24.16 -9.91 -1.86
CA ILE A 43 25.15 -10.43 -2.84
C ILE A 43 25.71 -11.78 -2.36
N LYS A 44 26.04 -11.93 -1.06
CA LYS A 44 26.51 -13.21 -0.49
C LYS A 44 25.45 -14.32 -0.54
N ALA A 45 24.17 -13.97 -0.50
CA ALA A 45 23.05 -14.89 -0.62
C ALA A 45 22.69 -15.23 -2.08
N ASN A 46 23.49 -14.79 -3.06
CA ASN A 46 23.20 -14.88 -4.50
C ASN A 46 21.92 -14.15 -4.94
N LEU A 47 21.47 -13.16 -4.16
CA LEU A 47 20.36 -12.26 -4.54
C LEU A 47 20.96 -11.01 -5.20
N PHE A 48 21.42 -11.17 -6.43
CA PHE A 48 22.01 -10.09 -7.22
C PHE A 48 21.72 -10.27 -8.71
N GLY A 49 21.68 -9.15 -9.41
CA GLY A 49 21.58 -9.04 -10.85
C GLY A 49 22.76 -8.31 -11.46
N ILE A 50 22.80 -8.32 -12.79
CA ILE A 50 23.71 -7.49 -13.59
C ILE A 50 22.85 -6.48 -14.34
N ASP A 51 23.28 -5.22 -14.36
CA ASP A 51 22.59 -4.18 -15.13
C ASP A 51 22.75 -4.45 -16.63
N MET A 52 21.70 -4.99 -17.25
CA MET A 52 21.67 -5.37 -18.67
C MET A 52 21.78 -4.17 -19.62
N SER A 53 21.57 -2.95 -19.13
CA SER A 53 21.66 -1.70 -19.90
C SER A 53 23.04 -1.04 -19.80
N LYS A 54 23.98 -1.63 -19.04
CA LYS A 54 25.35 -1.14 -18.89
C LYS A 54 26.35 -2.18 -19.39
N THR A 55 27.54 -1.71 -19.78
CA THR A 55 28.65 -2.57 -20.20
C THR A 55 29.40 -3.18 -19.02
N THR A 56 29.17 -2.69 -17.80
CA THR A 56 29.80 -3.21 -16.59
C THR A 56 29.09 -4.48 -16.13
N SER A 57 29.86 -5.43 -15.60
CA SER A 57 29.33 -6.68 -15.03
C SER A 57 29.31 -6.64 -13.51
N ASP A 58 29.10 -5.45 -12.94
CA ASP A 58 29.04 -5.26 -11.49
C ASP A 58 27.78 -5.93 -10.94
N LYS A 59 27.93 -6.66 -9.83
CA LYS A 59 26.81 -7.30 -9.15
C LYS A 59 26.03 -6.27 -8.34
N ILE A 60 24.74 -6.12 -8.65
CA ILE A 60 23.82 -5.21 -7.97
C ILE A 60 22.85 -6.05 -7.13
N PRO A 61 22.67 -5.76 -5.82
CA PRO A 61 21.74 -6.50 -4.99
C PRO A 61 20.31 -6.40 -5.54
N GLU A 62 19.63 -7.54 -5.63
CA GLU A 62 18.21 -7.64 -6.03
C GLU A 62 17.30 -7.73 -4.80
N ALA A 63 15.99 -7.76 -5.02
CA ALA A 63 14.96 -7.91 -3.98
C ALA A 63 15.03 -6.88 -2.83
N LEU A 64 15.65 -5.70 -3.05
CA LEU A 64 15.73 -4.63 -2.04
C LEU A 64 14.36 -4.03 -1.69
N GLY A 65 13.33 -4.28 -2.50
CA GLY A 65 11.94 -3.99 -2.17
C GLY A 65 11.51 -4.62 -0.83
N MET A 66 12.00 -5.84 -0.53
CA MET A 66 11.77 -6.53 0.75
C MET A 66 12.20 -5.69 1.96
N VAL A 67 13.32 -4.98 1.84
CA VAL A 67 13.87 -4.12 2.92
C VAL A 67 12.94 -2.96 3.18
N THR A 68 12.53 -2.29 2.10
CA THR A 68 11.66 -1.10 2.18
C THR A 68 10.28 -1.46 2.70
N GLY A 69 9.75 -2.60 2.25
CA GLY A 69 8.48 -3.11 2.72
C GLY A 69 8.52 -3.62 4.17
N CYS A 70 9.64 -4.18 4.64
CA CYS A 70 9.87 -4.45 6.06
C CYS A 70 9.81 -3.17 6.89
N THR A 71 10.52 -2.11 6.47
CA THR A 71 10.47 -0.82 7.18
C THR A 71 9.07 -0.23 7.17
N PHE A 72 8.33 -0.37 6.07
CA PHE A 72 6.93 0.02 5.97
C PHE A 72 6.07 -0.73 6.98
N LEU A 73 6.15 -2.07 7.05
CA LEU A 73 5.36 -2.88 7.98
C LEU A 73 5.68 -2.55 9.44
N ILE A 74 6.97 -2.40 9.79
CA ILE A 74 7.39 -2.00 11.14
C ILE A 74 6.79 -0.63 11.49
N THR A 75 6.86 0.32 10.56
CA THR A 75 6.29 1.66 10.75
C THR A 75 4.78 1.58 10.98
N MET A 76 4.07 0.80 10.17
CA MET A 76 2.63 0.61 10.31
C MET A 76 2.26 -0.10 11.61
N PHE A 77 3.02 -1.11 12.06
CA PHE A 77 2.78 -1.79 13.33
C PHE A 77 2.93 -0.85 14.53
N LEU A 78 3.94 0.02 14.50
CA LEU A 78 4.10 1.07 15.51
C LEU A 78 2.99 2.13 15.42
N PHE A 79 2.41 2.33 14.23
CA PHE A 79 1.35 3.30 13.99
C PHE A 79 -0.05 2.79 14.40
N ILE A 80 -0.30 1.48 14.44
CA ILE A 80 -1.59 0.87 14.84
C ILE A 80 -2.24 1.53 16.06
N PRO A 81 -1.57 1.75 17.22
CA PRO A 81 -2.23 2.34 18.38
C PRO A 81 -2.61 3.81 18.21
N VAL A 82 -2.08 4.52 17.21
CA VAL A 82 -2.25 5.98 17.07
C VAL A 82 -3.69 6.37 16.68
N PRO A 83 -4.32 5.82 15.62
CA PRO A 83 -5.71 6.12 15.28
C PRO A 83 -6.72 5.73 16.39
N PHE A 84 -6.36 4.75 17.23
CA PHE A 84 -7.25 4.16 18.24
C PHE A 84 -6.91 4.58 19.67
N GLY A 85 -5.89 5.41 19.87
CA GLY A 85 -5.30 5.69 21.19
C GLY A 85 -6.33 6.15 22.23
N LYS A 86 -7.22 7.08 21.86
CA LYS A 86 -8.29 7.57 22.73
C LYS A 86 -9.27 6.44 23.12
N SER A 87 -9.71 5.65 22.13
CA SER A 87 -10.64 4.53 22.32
C SER A 87 -10.07 3.35 23.10
N LEU A 88 -8.74 3.20 23.18
CA LEU A 88 -8.09 2.19 24.03
C LEU A 88 -8.29 2.46 25.53
N TRP A 89 -8.39 3.73 25.92
CA TRP A 89 -8.49 4.14 27.32
C TRP A 89 -9.91 4.51 27.76
N GLU A 90 -10.74 5.00 26.84
CA GLU A 90 -12.08 5.53 27.15
C GLU A 90 -13.23 4.51 26.92
N GLY A 91 -12.93 3.33 26.40
CA GLY A 91 -13.93 2.30 26.06
C GLY A 91 -14.59 2.53 24.69
N GLY A 92 -15.36 1.55 24.21
CA GLY A 92 -16.04 1.63 22.90
C GLY A 92 -15.08 1.52 21.71
N PHE A 93 -14.30 0.44 21.65
CA PHE A 93 -13.27 0.26 20.63
C PHE A 93 -13.87 0.09 19.21
N PRO A 94 -13.42 0.87 18.22
CA PRO A 94 -13.92 0.80 16.84
C PRO A 94 -13.35 -0.44 16.12
N HIS A 95 -13.97 -1.60 16.35
CA HIS A 95 -13.51 -2.87 15.82
C HIS A 95 -13.51 -2.93 14.29
N ASN A 96 -14.45 -2.26 13.61
CA ASN A 96 -14.54 -2.29 12.15
C ASN A 96 -13.32 -1.62 11.51
N GLU A 97 -13.01 -0.39 11.91
CA GLU A 97 -11.84 0.35 11.43
C GLU A 97 -10.51 -0.35 11.80
N PHE A 98 -10.45 -0.99 12.96
CA PHE A 98 -9.27 -1.78 13.35
C PHE A 98 -9.10 -3.02 12.47
N VAL A 99 -10.17 -3.77 12.21
CA VAL A 99 -10.16 -4.95 11.35
C VAL A 99 -9.77 -4.57 9.90
N GLU A 100 -10.24 -3.43 9.40
CA GLU A 100 -9.81 -2.87 8.10
C GLU A 100 -8.30 -2.64 8.05
N LEU A 101 -7.74 -1.99 9.08
CA LEU A 101 -6.30 -1.72 9.14
C LEU A 101 -5.49 -3.02 9.18
N ILE A 102 -5.87 -3.97 10.04
CA ILE A 102 -5.16 -5.24 10.21
C ILE A 102 -5.26 -6.12 8.97
N ALA A 103 -6.42 -6.20 8.32
CA ALA A 103 -6.60 -7.01 7.12
C ALA A 103 -5.85 -6.44 5.91
N ALA A 104 -5.80 -5.11 5.77
CA ALA A 104 -4.99 -4.46 4.76
C ALA A 104 -3.49 -4.74 5.00
N LEU A 105 -3.01 -4.64 6.25
CA LEU A 105 -1.62 -4.99 6.59
C LEU A 105 -1.31 -6.47 6.37
N LEU A 106 -2.24 -7.37 6.69
CA LEU A 106 -2.09 -8.79 6.42
C LEU A 106 -1.96 -9.06 4.92
N SER A 107 -2.82 -8.44 4.10
CA SER A 107 -2.76 -8.56 2.65
C SER A 107 -1.44 -8.04 2.07
N ILE A 108 -0.98 -6.86 2.52
CA ILE A 108 0.31 -6.29 2.10
C ILE A 108 1.49 -7.16 2.56
N CYS A 109 1.46 -7.66 3.78
CA CYS A 109 2.50 -8.56 4.31
C CYS A 109 2.58 -9.86 3.50
N CYS A 110 1.42 -10.48 3.19
CA CYS A 110 1.37 -11.65 2.32
C CYS A 110 1.92 -11.35 0.92
N MET A 111 1.53 -10.23 0.31
CA MET A 111 2.05 -9.82 -1.00
C MET A 111 3.56 -9.60 -1.00
N LEU A 112 4.09 -8.97 0.04
CA LEU A 112 5.51 -8.72 0.20
C LEU A 112 6.31 -10.01 0.39
N LEU A 113 5.81 -10.94 1.22
CA LEU A 113 6.42 -12.25 1.39
C LEU A 113 6.41 -13.06 0.09
N LEU A 114 5.29 -13.05 -0.64
CA LEU A 114 5.14 -13.78 -1.89
C LEU A 114 5.95 -13.16 -3.03
N GLY A 115 6.09 -11.84 -3.07
CA GLY A 115 6.99 -11.15 -3.99
C GLY A 115 8.44 -11.52 -3.73
N PHE A 116 8.88 -11.53 -2.47
CA PHE A 116 10.21 -12.01 -2.12
C PHE A 116 10.41 -13.50 -2.44
N ALA A 117 9.39 -14.34 -2.21
CA ALA A 117 9.45 -15.75 -2.58
C ALA A 117 9.53 -15.95 -4.11
N ASP A 118 8.86 -15.11 -4.90
CA ASP A 118 8.97 -15.11 -6.37
C ASP A 118 10.39 -14.74 -6.81
N ASP A 119 10.99 -13.71 -6.21
CA ASP A 119 12.37 -13.28 -6.48
C ASP A 119 13.41 -14.37 -6.13
N VAL A 120 13.15 -15.19 -5.11
CA VAL A 120 14.08 -16.25 -4.65
C VAL A 120 13.88 -17.57 -5.40
N LEU A 121 12.64 -17.90 -5.78
CA LEU A 121 12.27 -19.21 -6.31
C LEU A 121 12.03 -19.22 -7.82
N ASP A 122 12.06 -18.06 -8.49
CA ASP A 122 11.76 -17.91 -9.92
C ASP A 122 10.46 -18.61 -10.32
N LEU A 123 9.34 -18.21 -9.70
CA LEU A 123 8.09 -18.93 -9.88
C LEU A 123 7.54 -18.78 -11.32
N LEU A 124 6.88 -19.84 -11.78
CA LEU A 124 6.20 -19.86 -13.07
C LEU A 124 5.07 -18.80 -13.15
N TRP A 125 4.83 -18.27 -14.35
CA TRP A 125 3.82 -17.22 -14.62
C TRP A 125 2.43 -17.48 -14.02
N ARG A 126 2.00 -18.75 -13.95
CA ARG A 126 0.71 -19.13 -13.35
C ARG A 126 0.62 -18.77 -11.86
N HIS A 127 1.73 -18.89 -11.13
CA HIS A 127 1.79 -18.53 -9.72
C HIS A 127 1.80 -17.00 -9.55
N LYS A 128 2.38 -16.26 -10.50
CA LYS A 128 2.34 -14.79 -10.52
C LYS A 128 0.92 -14.21 -10.70
N LEU A 129 -0.03 -15.02 -11.18
CA LEU A 129 -1.46 -14.68 -11.21
C LEU A 129 -2.20 -15.16 -9.96
N LEU A 130 -1.90 -16.39 -9.50
CA LEU A 130 -2.61 -17.02 -8.40
C LEU A 130 -2.25 -16.43 -7.03
N LEU A 131 -0.97 -16.14 -6.79
CA LEU A 131 -0.47 -15.65 -5.51
C LEU A 131 -1.05 -14.29 -5.11
N PRO A 132 -1.10 -13.28 -6.00
CA PRO A 132 -1.84 -12.03 -5.74
C PRO A 132 -3.30 -12.24 -5.38
N THR A 133 -3.97 -13.19 -6.05
CA THR A 133 -5.38 -13.49 -5.79
C THR A 133 -5.57 -13.99 -4.36
N ILE A 134 -4.74 -14.94 -3.91
CA ILE A 134 -4.79 -15.46 -2.54
C ILE A 134 -4.45 -14.37 -1.52
N ALA A 135 -3.42 -13.58 -1.78
CA ALA A 135 -3.00 -12.51 -0.87
C ALA A 135 -4.04 -11.40 -0.73
N SER A 136 -4.95 -11.23 -1.71
CA SER A 136 -6.05 -10.27 -1.65
C SER A 136 -7.26 -10.75 -0.82
N LEU A 137 -7.36 -12.05 -0.49
CA LEU A 137 -8.51 -12.61 0.22
C LEU A 137 -8.85 -11.93 1.56
N PRO A 138 -7.87 -11.55 2.43
CA PRO A 138 -8.17 -10.83 3.66
C PRO A 138 -8.92 -9.52 3.40
N LEU A 139 -8.53 -8.78 2.35
CA LEU A 139 -9.17 -7.52 1.95
C LEU A 139 -10.62 -7.78 1.48
N LEU A 140 -10.83 -8.81 0.66
CA LEU A 140 -12.15 -9.19 0.16
C LEU A 140 -13.09 -9.58 1.30
N MET A 141 -12.59 -10.31 2.31
CA MET A 141 -13.39 -10.73 3.47
C MET A 141 -13.81 -9.55 4.32
N VAL A 142 -12.91 -8.59 4.59
CA VAL A 142 -13.28 -7.38 5.33
C VAL A 142 -14.25 -6.52 4.53
N TYR A 143 -14.07 -6.40 3.22
CA TYR A 143 -15.02 -5.70 2.37
C TYR A 143 -16.42 -6.32 2.43
N TYR A 144 -16.50 -7.65 2.39
CA TYR A 144 -17.76 -8.40 2.51
C TYR A 144 -18.45 -8.18 3.86
N VAL A 145 -17.71 -8.15 4.97
CA VAL A 145 -18.29 -8.02 6.32
C VAL A 145 -18.67 -6.57 6.63
N ASN A 146 -17.85 -5.59 6.26
CA ASN A 146 -18.03 -4.20 6.70
C ASN A 146 -18.86 -3.35 5.75
N PHE A 147 -18.72 -3.52 4.43
CA PHE A 147 -19.34 -2.64 3.43
C PHE A 147 -20.40 -3.35 2.59
N ASN A 148 -20.06 -4.52 2.03
CA ASN A 148 -20.92 -5.35 1.18
C ASN A 148 -21.65 -4.58 0.05
N SER A 149 -21.07 -3.50 -0.46
CA SER A 149 -21.70 -2.63 -1.46
C SER A 149 -21.25 -2.98 -2.89
N THR A 150 -21.92 -3.92 -3.53
CA THR A 150 -21.58 -4.39 -4.89
C THR A 150 -22.13 -3.52 -6.03
N THR A 151 -22.72 -2.37 -5.69
CA THR A 151 -23.26 -1.40 -6.67
C THR A 151 -22.15 -0.46 -7.17
N ILE A 152 -21.97 -0.40 -8.49
CA ILE A 152 -21.02 0.50 -9.15
C ILE A 152 -21.74 1.62 -9.90
N ILE A 153 -21.09 2.78 -10.01
CA ILE A 153 -21.55 3.87 -10.88
C ILE A 153 -21.10 3.57 -12.31
N VAL A 154 -22.04 3.61 -13.25
CA VAL A 154 -21.76 3.28 -14.65
C VAL A 154 -21.10 4.48 -15.37
N PRO A 155 -19.96 4.30 -16.06
CA PRO A 155 -19.32 5.36 -16.83
C PRO A 155 -20.19 5.89 -17.99
N LYS A 156 -19.95 7.14 -18.40
CA LYS A 156 -20.85 7.93 -19.26
C LYS A 156 -20.86 7.68 -20.80
N PRO A 157 -20.50 6.51 -21.35
CA PRO A 157 -21.22 6.06 -22.55
C PRO A 157 -22.19 4.92 -22.24
N PHE A 158 -21.98 4.19 -21.15
CA PHE A 158 -22.78 3.01 -20.80
C PHE A 158 -23.95 3.35 -19.86
N SER A 159 -23.90 4.50 -19.19
CA SER A 159 -24.93 4.92 -18.23
C SER A 159 -26.31 5.09 -18.86
N GLU A 160 -26.39 5.39 -20.16
CA GLU A 160 -27.65 5.49 -20.89
C GLU A 160 -28.31 4.12 -21.11
N TYR A 161 -27.52 3.05 -21.24
CA TYR A 161 -28.02 1.69 -21.50
C TYR A 161 -28.26 0.88 -20.23
N LEU A 162 -27.40 1.05 -19.21
CA LEU A 162 -27.38 0.23 -17.99
C LEU A 162 -27.93 0.95 -16.76
N GLY A 163 -28.30 2.23 -16.90
CA GLY A 163 -28.67 3.11 -15.79
C GLY A 163 -27.45 3.77 -15.12
N LEU A 164 -27.72 4.67 -14.16
CA LEU A 164 -26.67 5.41 -13.44
C LEU A 164 -25.83 4.51 -12.52
N SER A 165 -26.44 3.45 -11.98
CA SER A 165 -25.80 2.51 -11.08
C SER A 165 -26.31 1.10 -11.32
N ILE A 166 -25.41 0.12 -11.25
CA ILE A 166 -25.73 -1.29 -11.43
C ILE A 166 -25.12 -2.12 -10.30
N ASP A 167 -25.91 -3.03 -9.75
CA ASP A 167 -25.41 -4.05 -8.83
C ASP A 167 -24.89 -5.24 -9.62
N ILE A 168 -23.58 -5.50 -9.51
CA ILE A 168 -22.91 -6.58 -10.24
C ILE A 168 -22.65 -7.81 -9.34
N GLY A 169 -23.05 -7.75 -8.07
CA GLY A 169 -22.94 -8.84 -7.10
C GLY A 169 -21.54 -9.46 -7.02
N ILE A 170 -21.46 -10.79 -7.21
CA ILE A 170 -20.20 -11.54 -7.12
C ILE A 170 -19.11 -11.05 -8.08
N LEU A 171 -19.49 -10.45 -9.21
CA LEU A 171 -18.53 -9.90 -10.17
C LEU A 171 -17.70 -8.75 -9.57
N TYR A 172 -18.23 -8.04 -8.57
CA TYR A 172 -17.49 -7.00 -7.85
C TYR A 172 -16.32 -7.59 -7.05
N TYR A 173 -16.52 -8.74 -6.41
CA TYR A 173 -15.46 -9.44 -5.67
C TYR A 173 -14.40 -10.01 -6.60
N ILE A 174 -14.81 -10.57 -7.74
CA ILE A 174 -13.88 -11.01 -8.79
C ILE A 174 -13.06 -9.82 -9.29
N TYR A 175 -13.71 -8.68 -9.54
CA TYR A 175 -13.03 -7.45 -9.92
C TYR A 175 -12.00 -7.00 -8.88
N MET A 176 -12.34 -6.96 -7.58
CA MET A 176 -11.40 -6.59 -6.53
C MET A 176 -10.17 -7.51 -6.47
N GLY A 177 -10.36 -8.82 -6.60
CA GLY A 177 -9.26 -9.78 -6.67
C GLY A 177 -8.39 -9.56 -7.91
N MET A 178 -9.01 -9.37 -9.07
CA MET A 178 -8.32 -9.09 -10.33
C MET A 178 -7.59 -7.75 -10.32
N LEU A 179 -8.09 -6.75 -9.58
CA LEU A 179 -7.43 -5.46 -9.42
C LEU A 179 -6.08 -5.62 -8.71
N ALA A 180 -6.02 -6.43 -7.66
CA ALA A 180 -4.75 -6.73 -6.98
C ALA A 180 -3.75 -7.42 -7.92
N VAL A 181 -4.22 -8.41 -8.70
CA VAL A 181 -3.41 -9.10 -9.72
C VAL A 181 -2.91 -8.13 -10.79
N PHE A 182 -3.80 -7.26 -11.28
CA PHE A 182 -3.46 -6.28 -12.31
C PHE A 182 -2.42 -5.28 -11.79
N CYS A 183 -2.62 -4.69 -10.61
CA CYS A 183 -1.71 -3.69 -10.08
C CYS A 183 -0.28 -4.22 -9.88
N THR A 184 -0.11 -5.44 -9.33
CA THR A 184 1.23 -6.01 -9.14
C THR A 184 1.90 -6.35 -10.45
N ASN A 185 1.16 -6.94 -11.39
CA ASN A 185 1.73 -7.33 -12.68
C ASN A 185 1.98 -6.13 -13.61
N ALA A 186 1.13 -5.10 -13.58
CA ALA A 186 1.27 -3.91 -14.42
C ALA A 186 2.58 -3.14 -14.14
N ILE A 187 2.95 -3.00 -12.87
CA ILE A 187 4.24 -2.39 -12.49
C ILE A 187 5.39 -3.32 -12.90
N ASN A 188 5.26 -4.63 -12.65
CA ASN A 188 6.32 -5.60 -12.94
C ASN A 188 6.63 -5.75 -14.44
N ILE A 189 5.64 -5.57 -15.34
CA ILE A 189 5.89 -5.60 -16.79
C ILE A 189 6.43 -4.25 -17.32
N LEU A 190 6.18 -3.15 -16.61
CA LEU A 190 6.70 -1.82 -16.92
C LEU A 190 7.97 -1.54 -16.10
N ALA A 191 8.99 -2.35 -16.36
CA ALA A 191 10.22 -2.47 -15.57
C ALA A 191 11.46 -2.60 -16.48
N GLY A 192 12.65 -2.63 -15.89
CA GLY A 192 13.90 -2.93 -16.60
C GLY A 192 14.77 -1.73 -16.96
N VAL A 193 14.42 -0.53 -16.47
CA VAL A 193 15.27 0.67 -16.53
C VAL A 193 15.44 1.22 -15.11
N ASN A 194 16.66 1.57 -14.74
CA ASN A 194 17.00 2.08 -13.40
C ASN A 194 16.02 3.18 -12.95
N GLY A 195 15.39 2.98 -11.79
CA GLY A 195 14.47 3.92 -11.18
C GLY A 195 13.03 3.89 -11.71
N LEU A 196 12.69 3.09 -12.72
CA LEU A 196 11.37 3.14 -13.36
C LEU A 196 10.26 2.57 -12.47
N GLU A 197 10.48 1.43 -11.83
CA GLU A 197 9.50 0.72 -11.00
C GLU A 197 9.19 1.52 -9.72
N ALA A 198 10.23 1.97 -9.02
CA ALA A 198 10.09 2.81 -7.84
C ALA A 198 9.59 4.22 -8.20
N GLY A 199 10.06 4.80 -9.31
CA GLY A 199 9.68 6.13 -9.76
C GLY A 199 8.20 6.24 -10.12
N GLN A 200 7.68 5.35 -10.98
CA GLN A 200 6.27 5.35 -11.34
C GLN A 200 5.36 5.14 -10.10
N SER A 201 5.79 4.27 -9.18
CA SER A 201 5.09 3.97 -7.94
C SER A 201 4.98 5.19 -7.02
N ILE A 202 6.03 6.00 -6.95
CA ILE A 202 6.03 7.26 -6.18
C ILE A 202 5.09 8.27 -6.82
N ILE A 203 5.09 8.42 -8.14
CA ILE A 203 4.18 9.34 -8.83
C ILE A 203 2.71 8.96 -8.54
N ILE A 204 2.37 7.67 -8.65
CA ILE A 204 1.02 7.18 -8.32
C ILE A 204 0.68 7.49 -6.86
N ALA A 205 1.58 7.19 -5.91
CA ALA A 205 1.33 7.42 -4.49
C ALA A 205 1.16 8.90 -4.15
N ILE A 206 1.97 9.79 -4.73
CA ILE A 206 1.83 11.24 -4.55
C ILE A 206 0.50 11.72 -5.13
N SER A 207 0.06 11.23 -6.29
CA SER A 207 -1.26 11.55 -6.84
C SER A 207 -2.39 11.12 -5.91
N ILE A 208 -2.31 9.92 -5.31
CA ILE A 208 -3.31 9.45 -4.34
C ILE A 208 -3.28 10.30 -3.06
N ILE A 209 -2.10 10.68 -2.56
CA ILE A 209 -1.96 11.56 -1.39
C ILE A 209 -2.62 12.91 -1.66
N ILE A 210 -2.32 13.54 -2.79
CA ILE A 210 -2.90 14.84 -3.17
C ILE A 210 -4.43 14.72 -3.26
N PHE A 211 -4.94 13.69 -3.93
CA PHE A 211 -6.37 13.44 -4.03
C PHE A 211 -7.03 13.27 -2.66
N ASN A 212 -6.44 12.46 -1.78
CA ASN A 212 -6.97 12.24 -0.43
C ASN A 212 -6.94 13.51 0.44
N LEU A 213 -5.94 14.38 0.27
CA LEU A 213 -5.88 15.65 1.00
C LEU A 213 -6.98 16.61 0.55
N ILE A 214 -7.32 16.63 -0.74
CA ILE A 214 -8.43 17.43 -1.28
C ILE A 214 -9.78 16.92 -0.73
N GLU A 215 -9.99 15.61 -0.83
CA GLU A 215 -11.24 14.95 -0.41
C GLU A 215 -11.40 14.78 1.12
N LEU A 216 -10.37 15.13 1.90
CA LEU A 216 -10.45 15.15 3.36
C LEU A 216 -11.52 16.12 3.88
N SER A 217 -11.87 17.13 3.09
CA SER A 217 -12.95 18.09 3.36
C SER A 217 -14.34 17.58 2.98
N GLY A 218 -14.43 16.43 2.29
CA GLY A 218 -15.65 15.85 1.77
C GLY A 218 -16.37 14.91 2.74
N ASN A 219 -17.48 14.33 2.26
CA ASN A 219 -18.33 13.44 3.05
C ASN A 219 -17.66 12.12 3.43
N LEU A 220 -16.67 11.68 2.65
CA LEU A 220 -15.96 10.40 2.80
C LEU A 220 -14.58 10.55 3.46
N TRP A 221 -14.37 11.60 4.26
CA TRP A 221 -13.08 11.93 4.86
C TRP A 221 -12.41 10.76 5.60
N LYS A 222 -13.18 9.86 6.25
CA LYS A 222 -12.63 8.67 6.93
C LYS A 222 -11.92 7.71 5.97
N ALA A 223 -12.46 7.51 4.76
CA ALA A 223 -11.85 6.64 3.75
C ALA A 223 -10.54 7.24 3.21
N HIS A 224 -10.53 8.55 2.98
CA HIS A 224 -9.32 9.28 2.56
C HIS A 224 -8.27 9.33 3.67
N GLN A 225 -8.69 9.50 4.92
CA GLN A 225 -7.81 9.40 6.08
C GLN A 225 -7.19 7.99 6.19
N PHE A 226 -8.00 6.94 6.06
CA PHE A 226 -7.52 5.56 6.06
C PHE A 226 -6.50 5.32 4.94
N SER A 227 -6.77 5.79 3.72
CA SER A 227 -5.83 5.69 2.59
C SER A 227 -4.50 6.43 2.87
N LEU A 228 -4.54 7.63 3.47
CA LEU A 228 -3.34 8.36 3.87
C LEU A 228 -2.49 7.62 4.90
N TYR A 229 -3.09 6.78 5.75
CA TYR A 229 -2.33 5.96 6.70
C TYR A 229 -1.33 5.04 6.02
N PHE A 230 -1.70 4.47 4.86
CA PHE A 230 -0.81 3.60 4.08
C PHE A 230 0.08 4.38 3.12
N MET A 231 -0.46 5.41 2.45
CA MET A 231 0.25 6.09 1.37
C MET A 231 1.46 6.89 1.84
N LEU A 232 1.41 7.51 3.02
CA LEU A 232 2.53 8.28 3.57
C LEU A 232 3.78 7.41 3.84
N PRO A 233 3.71 6.32 4.62
CA PRO A 233 4.86 5.46 4.86
C PRO A 233 5.28 4.69 3.60
N TYR A 234 4.34 4.32 2.72
CA TYR A 234 4.65 3.72 1.43
C TYR A 234 5.51 4.65 0.58
N THR A 235 5.11 5.91 0.43
CA THR A 235 5.85 6.91 -0.36
C THR A 235 7.23 7.15 0.24
N ALA A 236 7.32 7.30 1.56
CA ALA A 236 8.59 7.56 2.24
C ALA A 236 9.58 6.39 2.12
N THR A 237 9.13 5.15 2.29
CA THR A 237 10.01 3.97 2.15
C THR A 237 10.39 3.72 0.69
N THR A 238 9.50 3.97 -0.26
CA THR A 238 9.79 3.85 -1.70
C THR A 238 10.76 4.95 -2.18
N LEU A 239 10.64 6.18 -1.66
CA LEU A 239 11.61 7.25 -1.93
C LEU A 239 13.02 6.87 -1.46
N ALA A 240 13.13 6.17 -0.32
CA ALA A 240 14.41 5.66 0.15
C ALA A 240 14.99 4.59 -0.78
N LEU A 241 14.15 3.72 -1.36
CA LEU A 241 14.58 2.76 -2.38
C LEU A 241 15.06 3.49 -3.64
N LEU A 242 14.26 4.44 -4.14
CA LEU A 242 14.57 5.20 -5.36
C LEU A 242 15.93 5.88 -5.26
N LYS A 243 16.29 6.41 -4.09
CA LYS A 243 17.60 7.03 -3.86
C LYS A 243 18.79 6.13 -4.22
N TYR A 244 18.67 4.82 -4.07
CA TYR A 244 19.71 3.84 -4.40
C TYR A 244 19.49 3.14 -5.75
N ASN A 245 18.31 3.30 -6.34
CA ASN A 245 17.89 2.64 -7.58
C ASN A 245 17.90 3.60 -8.80
N TRP A 246 18.02 4.91 -8.57
CA TRP A 246 18.16 5.96 -9.58
C TRP A 246 19.59 6.06 -10.11
#